data_AF-A0A4Q3CTN6-F1
#
_entry.id   AF-A0A4Q3CTN6-F1
#
_cell.length_a   1.000
_cell.length_b   1.000
_cell.length_c   1.000
_cell.angle_alpha   90.00
_cell.angle_beta   90.00
_cell.angle_gamma   90.00
#
_symmetry.space_group_name_H-M   'P 1'
#
loop_
_entity.id
_entity.type
_entity.pdbx_description
1 polymer ?
#
loop_
_entity_poly.entity_id
_entity_poly.type
_entity_poly.pdbx_seq_one_letter_code
_entity_poly.pdbx_strand_id
1 'polypeptide(L)' 'EVKFNKSHEEGTLIDLAWENGYVIDHELEFDAIDSNSMYISFVVSAETIKLGNTEYVGHWPNT' A
#
# COMPACT_ATOMS: atom_id res chain seq x y z
N GLU A 1 4.23 -6.10 -0.66
CA GLU A 1 5.17 -5.19 -1.35
C GLU A 1 4.46 -4.55 -2.52
N VAL A 2 4.62 -3.24 -2.69
CA VAL A 2 4.04 -2.43 -3.77
C VAL A 2 5.21 -1.79 -4.52
N LYS A 3 5.28 -2.01 -5.83
CA LYS A 3 6.33 -1.45 -6.69
C LYS A 3 5.79 -0.31 -7.53
N PHE A 4 6.41 0.84 -7.42
CA PHE A 4 6.14 1.97 -8.31
C PHE A 4 7.15 1.90 -9.45
N ASN A 5 6.68 1.66 -10.66
CA ASN A 5 7.54 1.59 -11.86
C ASN A 5 7.70 2.98 -12.48
N LYS A 6 8.80 3.17 -13.21
CA LYS A 6 9.02 4.38 -14.00
C LYS A 6 8.08 4.40 -15.20
N SER A 7 7.55 5.58 -15.53
CA SER A 7 6.55 5.74 -16.60
C SER A 7 7.12 5.74 -18.02
N HIS A 8 8.42 6.03 -18.18
CA HIS A 8 9.05 6.26 -19.49
C HIS A 8 10.28 5.38 -19.77
N GLU A 9 10.66 4.52 -18.83
CA GLU A 9 11.77 3.56 -19.01
C GLU A 9 11.51 2.30 -18.19
N GLU A 10 12.16 1.20 -18.57
CA GLU A 10 12.06 -0.05 -17.83
C GLU A 10 12.79 0.07 -16.48
N GLY A 11 12.06 -0.19 -15.40
CA GLY A 11 12.64 -0.28 -14.06
C GLY A 11 11.73 0.23 -12.95
N THR A 12 12.08 -0.17 -11.73
CA THR A 12 11.46 0.30 -10.50
C THR A 12 11.91 1.74 -10.20
N LEU A 13 10.95 2.61 -9.89
CA LEU A 13 11.20 3.94 -9.35
C LEU A 13 11.45 3.88 -7.84
N ILE A 14 10.53 3.26 -7.10
CA ILE A 14 10.61 3.09 -5.65
C ILE A 14 9.73 1.91 -5.20
N ASP A 15 10.14 1.23 -4.14
CA ASP A 15 9.39 0.13 -3.52
C ASP A 15 8.82 0.56 -2.18
N LEU A 16 7.59 0.11 -1.89
CA LEU A 16 6.90 0.25 -0.61
C LEU A 16 6.64 -1.15 -0.03
N ALA A 17 7.08 -1.38 1.20
CA ALA A 17 6.81 -2.59 1.96
C ALA A 17 6.45 -2.25 3.40
N TRP A 18 5.83 -3.19 4.10
CA TRP A 18 5.49 -3.04 5.52
C TRP A 18 5.58 -4.37 6.26
N GLU A 19 5.75 -4.31 7.57
CA GLU A 19 5.79 -5.47 8.48
C GLU A 19 4.72 -5.31 9.58
N ASN A 20 4.21 -6.45 10.06
CA ASN A 20 3.14 -6.51 11.07
C ASN A 20 1.91 -5.64 10.73
N GLY A 21 1.52 -5.64 9.46
CA GLY A 21 0.37 -4.87 8.97
C GLY A 21 -0.96 -5.63 9.03
N TYR A 22 -2.05 -4.90 9.31
CA TYR A 22 -3.42 -5.38 9.20
C TYR A 22 -4.33 -4.32 8.58
N VAL A 23 -5.40 -4.77 7.91
CA VAL A 23 -6.40 -3.88 7.31
C VAL A 23 -7.27 -3.31 8.41
N ILE A 24 -7.41 -1.98 8.45
CA ILE A 24 -8.24 -1.27 9.43
C ILE A 24 -9.52 -0.70 8.82
N ASP A 25 -9.56 -0.58 7.50
CA ASP A 25 -10.72 -0.12 6.75
C ASP A 25 -10.72 -0.75 5.36
N HIS A 26 -11.90 -1.05 4.82
CA HIS A 26 -12.07 -1.58 3.47
C HIS A 26 -13.42 -1.18 2.88
N GLU A 27 -13.41 -0.91 1.58
CA GLU A 27 -14.60 -0.56 0.80
C GLU A 27 -14.55 -1.27 -0.56
N LEU A 28 -15.71 -1.75 -1.00
CA LEU A 28 -15.93 -2.33 -2.33
C LEU A 28 -16.95 -1.46 -3.06
N GLU A 29 -16.53 -0.88 -4.17
CA GLU A 29 -17.38 -0.08 -5.04
C GLU A 29 -17.51 -0.75 -6.42
N PHE A 30 -18.73 -0.79 -6.94
CA PHE A 30 -19.05 -1.34 -8.26
C PHE A 30 -19.86 -0.32 -9.06
N ASP A 31 -19.39 -0.03 -10.26
CA ASP A 31 -20.09 0.79 -11.24
C ASP A 31 -19.99 0.13 -12.63
N ALA A 32 -21.14 -0.19 -13.23
CA ALA A 32 -21.21 -0.88 -14.52
C ALA A 32 -20.91 0.02 -15.74
N ILE A 33 -20.88 1.34 -15.54
CA ILE A 33 -20.65 2.34 -16.59
C ILE A 33 -19.17 2.73 -16.66
N ASP A 34 -18.48 2.71 -15.52
CA ASP A 34 -17.10 3.15 -15.41
C ASP A 34 -16.09 2.25 -16.11
N SER A 35 -14.97 2.87 -16.49
CA SER A 35 -13.86 2.21 -17.18
C SER A 35 -13.22 1.06 -16.40
N ASN A 36 -13.32 1.08 -15.06
CA ASN A 36 -13.04 -0.07 -14.21
C ASN A 36 -14.30 -0.36 -13.42
N SER A 37 -14.89 -1.53 -13.65
CA SER A 37 -16.20 -1.82 -13.07
C SER A 37 -16.17 -2.11 -11.57
N MET A 38 -14.99 -2.28 -10.99
CA MET A 38 -14.82 -2.65 -9.59
C MET A 38 -13.59 -1.99 -9.00
N TYR A 39 -13.78 -1.31 -7.88
CA TYR A 39 -12.72 -0.72 -7.07
C TYR A 39 -12.73 -1.35 -5.68
N ILE A 40 -11.55 -1.78 -5.23
CA ILE A 40 -11.33 -2.28 -3.87
C ILE A 40 -10.37 -1.29 -3.20
N SER A 41 -10.88 -0.57 -2.20
CA SER A 41 -10.12 0.37 -1.39
C SER A 41 -9.88 -0.24 -0.02
N PHE A 42 -8.66 -0.12 0.51
CA PHE A 42 -8.34 -0.58 1.85
C PHE A 42 -7.25 0.27 2.48
N VAL A 43 -7.30 0.38 3.81
CA VAL A 43 -6.29 1.06 4.62
C VAL A 43 -5.57 0.03 5.47
N VAL A 44 -4.24 0.02 5.38
CA VAL A 44 -3.37 -0.86 6.20
C VAL A 44 -2.73 -0.03 7.31
N SER A 45 -2.92 -0.47 8.55
CA SER A 45 -2.09 -0.04 9.68
C SER A 45 -0.94 -1.02 9.83
N ALA A 46 0.29 -0.53 9.89
CA ALA A 46 1.48 -1.36 10.01
C ALA A 46 2.47 -0.79 11.04
N GLU A 47 3.21 -1.70 11.68
CA GLU A 47 4.21 -1.33 12.68
C GLU A 47 5.43 -0.71 12.01
N THR A 48 5.94 -1.34 10.95
CA THR A 48 7.09 -0.85 10.19
C THR A 48 6.69 -0.59 8.75
N ILE A 49 7.11 0.54 8.19
CA ILE A 49 6.91 0.91 6.79
C ILE A 49 8.26 1.23 6.17
N LYS A 50 8.59 0.56 5.06
CA LYS A 50 9.83 0.71 4.29
C LYS A 50 9.51 1.33 2.95
N LEU A 51 10.13 2.46 2.64
CA LEU A 51 10.00 3.16 1.36
C LEU A 51 11.39 3.41 0.77
N GLY A 52 11.74 2.65 -0.26
CA GLY A 52 13.11 2.59 -0.78
C GLY A 52 14.11 2.24 0.33
N ASN A 53 15.08 3.13 0.58
CA ASN A 53 16.09 2.95 1.63
C ASN A 53 15.71 3.61 2.97
N THR A 54 14.48 4.10 3.10
CA THR A 54 13.99 4.76 4.32
C THR A 54 13.03 3.85 5.06
N GLU A 55 13.03 3.96 6.39
CA GLU A 55 12.21 3.14 7.28
C GLU A 55 11.56 4.02 8.35
N TYR A 56 10.27 3.77 8.59
CA TYR A 56 9.52 4.26 9.73
C TYR A 56 9.16 3.08 10.64
N VAL A 57 9.36 3.24 11.95
CA VAL A 57 9.00 2.25 12.97
C VAL A 57 8.02 2.90 13.96
N GLY A 58 6.77 2.49 13.89
CA GLY A 58 5.73 2.85 14.83
C GLY A 58 5.82 1.95 16.05
N HIS A 59 6.56 2.38 17.07
CA HIS A 59 6.68 1.67 18.35
C HIS A 59 5.31 1.54 19.02
N TRP A 60 4.55 0.50 18.67
CA TRP A 60 3.27 0.21 19.30
C TRP A 60 3.51 -0.16 20.77
N PRO A 61 2.59 0.19 21.68
CA PRO A 61 2.74 -0.16 23.08
C PRO A 61 2.86 -1.68 23.23
N ASN A 62 3.97 -2.14 23.79
CA ASN A 62 4.08 -3.53 24.26
C ASN A 62 3.24 -3.66 25.54
N THR A 63 2.38 -4.69 25.58
CA THR A 63 1.61 -5.08 26.76
C THR A 63 2.48 -5.36 27.97
#